data_AF-A0A1Z5HW36-F1
#
_entry.id   AF-A0A1Z5HW36-F1
#
_cell.length_a   1.000
_cell.length_b   1.000
_cell.length_c   1.000
_cell.angle_alpha   90.00
_cell.angle_beta   90.00
_cell.angle_gamma   90.00
#
_symmetry.space_group_name_H-M   'P 1'
#
loop_
_entity.id
_entity.type
_entity.pdbx_description
1 polymer ?
#
loop_
_entity_poly.entity_id
_entity_poly.type
_entity_poly.pdbx_seq_one_letter_code
_entity_poly.pdbx_strand_id
1 'polypeptide(L)'
;MTAVNSFLHTFSIYVILGTLLSFILAQFSIRILGLREVSSKIRLMYLTLTIPFLAYLVIQVLFPRVGIYQVYQASTSELRYLFAVMCQIGYWVSLIITPFAMLVVALIAAKITLGIWTGKQLITRFGYASDKKYPEVFAVLQQLADKLRIAPPRVVVASGLGYDAFTIGWLRPVIVLSRQLIESIDTDELEAVLAHELAHVRRRDNLTNWIAGVLRDLMFFTPVAFWSYAILRDEKEKAADDLAVNITGKPLVYGATLIKIWKKARESGFDKMKGWGFYAVASSYLGSKNLLAARIHRVLERPQVPSSNCFMSVYLLIIFSVGFFLSFVC
;
A
#
# COMPACT_ATOMS: atom_id res chain seq x y z
N MET A 1 -5.34 -36.41 3.57
CA MET A 1 -6.23 -35.24 3.81
C MET A 1 -6.05 -34.57 5.18
N THR A 2 -5.16 -35.05 6.07
CA THR A 2 -5.02 -34.58 7.45
C THR A 2 -3.96 -33.49 7.67
N ALA A 3 -2.86 -33.45 6.89
CA ALA A 3 -1.78 -32.47 7.08
C ALA A 3 -2.08 -31.08 6.51
N VAL A 4 -2.70 -30.99 5.31
CA VAL A 4 -3.01 -29.70 4.65
C VAL A 4 -4.07 -28.91 5.44
N ASN A 5 -5.08 -29.60 5.96
CA ASN A 5 -6.09 -28.98 6.82
C ASN A 5 -5.48 -28.49 8.15
N SER A 6 -4.50 -29.22 8.71
CA SER A 6 -3.81 -28.83 9.95
C SER A 6 -2.95 -27.57 9.79
N PHE A 7 -2.28 -27.40 8.63
CA PHE A 7 -1.49 -26.19 8.34
C PHE A 7 -2.36 -24.96 8.05
N LEU A 8 -3.39 -25.10 7.22
CA LEU A 8 -4.29 -23.97 6.90
C LEU A 8 -5.12 -23.53 8.11
N HIS A 9 -5.50 -24.49 8.95
CA HIS A 9 -6.10 -24.27 10.26
C HIS A 9 -5.28 -23.32 11.13
N THR A 10 -4.04 -23.72 11.40
CA THR A 10 -3.13 -22.99 12.29
C THR A 10 -2.71 -21.65 11.70
N PHE A 11 -2.51 -21.59 10.38
CA PHE A 11 -2.23 -20.35 9.65
C PHE A 11 -3.37 -19.34 9.79
N SER A 12 -4.62 -19.77 9.56
CA SER A 12 -5.77 -18.85 9.53
C SER A 12 -5.99 -18.19 10.89
N ILE A 13 -5.94 -18.97 11.99
CA ILE A 13 -6.03 -18.43 13.35
C ILE A 13 -4.88 -17.45 13.61
N TYR A 14 -3.65 -17.87 13.31
CA TYR A 14 -2.45 -17.07 13.55
C TYR A 14 -2.55 -15.71 12.85
N VAL A 15 -2.90 -15.72 11.57
CA VAL A 15 -2.96 -14.51 10.75
C VAL A 15 -4.09 -13.59 11.21
N ILE A 16 -5.28 -14.11 11.52
CA ILE A 16 -6.41 -13.29 12.00
C ILE A 16 -6.07 -12.60 13.32
N LEU A 17 -5.62 -13.36 14.31
CA LEU A 17 -5.32 -12.82 15.63
C LEU A 17 -4.06 -11.95 15.60
N GLY A 18 -3.04 -12.38 14.87
CA GLY A 18 -1.77 -11.69 14.77
C GLY A 18 -1.87 -10.33 14.10
N THR A 19 -2.65 -10.23 13.03
CA THR A 19 -2.95 -8.93 12.42
C THR A 19 -3.79 -8.04 13.30
N LEU A 20 -4.82 -8.57 13.96
CA LEU A 20 -5.67 -7.80 14.86
C LEU A 20 -4.85 -7.21 16.01
N LEU A 21 -4.04 -8.04 16.68
CA LEU A 21 -3.17 -7.61 17.77
C LEU A 21 -2.15 -6.56 17.28
N SER A 22 -1.46 -6.84 16.16
CA SER A 22 -0.48 -5.92 15.58
C SER A 22 -1.12 -4.58 15.21
N PHE A 23 -2.36 -4.60 14.70
CA PHE A 23 -3.10 -3.39 14.39
C PHE A 23 -3.46 -2.58 15.64
N ILE A 24 -3.97 -3.23 16.69
CA ILE A 24 -4.31 -2.57 17.96
C ILE A 24 -3.06 -1.92 18.54
N LEU A 25 -1.94 -2.65 18.60
CA LEU A 25 -0.65 -2.13 19.10
C LEU A 25 -0.13 -0.97 18.24
N ALA A 26 -0.29 -1.04 16.91
CA ALA A 26 0.06 0.05 16.02
C ALA A 26 -0.81 1.30 16.28
N GLN A 27 -2.12 1.15 16.43
CA GLN A 27 -3.03 2.26 16.74
C GLN A 27 -2.75 2.86 18.11
N PHE A 28 -2.49 2.01 19.11
CA PHE A 28 -2.07 2.42 20.45
C PHE A 28 -0.78 3.24 20.38
N SER A 29 0.23 2.76 19.65
CA SER A 29 1.50 3.46 19.43
C SER A 29 1.29 4.83 18.77
N ILE A 30 0.40 4.92 17.78
CA ILE A 30 0.10 6.19 17.09
C ILE A 30 -0.56 7.19 18.05
N ARG A 31 -1.52 6.75 18.86
CA ARG A 31 -2.29 7.64 19.74
C ARG A 31 -1.54 8.05 20.99
N ILE A 32 -0.90 7.11 21.67
CA ILE A 32 -0.32 7.33 23.01
C ILE A 32 1.12 7.79 22.94
N LEU A 33 1.94 7.22 22.04
CA LEU A 33 3.32 7.68 21.85
C LEU A 33 3.40 8.94 20.99
N GLY A 34 2.26 9.49 20.56
CA GLY A 34 2.19 10.71 19.78
C GLY A 34 2.91 10.64 18.42
N LEU A 35 3.00 9.45 17.82
CA LEU A 35 3.66 9.24 16.53
C LEU A 35 2.83 9.88 15.39
N ARG A 36 3.01 11.19 15.21
CA ARG A 36 2.33 12.00 14.19
C ARG A 36 3.01 11.95 12.83
N GLU A 37 4.25 11.49 12.77
CA GLU A 37 5.05 11.41 11.55
C GLU A 37 4.50 10.36 10.57
N VAL A 38 4.36 10.77 9.30
CA VAL A 38 3.82 9.92 8.22
C VAL A 38 4.68 8.68 8.00
N SER A 39 6.00 8.84 7.97
CA SER A 39 6.95 7.73 7.77
C SER A 39 6.78 6.64 8.83
N SER A 40 6.55 7.04 10.08
CA SER A 40 6.33 6.12 11.19
C SER A 40 5.00 5.38 11.06
N LYS A 41 3.92 6.05 10.66
CA LYS A 41 2.63 5.40 10.39
C LYS A 41 2.71 4.41 9.23
N ILE A 42 3.39 4.77 8.14
CA ILE A 42 3.65 3.89 6.99
C ILE A 42 4.37 2.62 7.46
N ARG A 43 5.47 2.76 8.23
CA ARG A 43 6.22 1.63 8.77
C ARG A 43 5.35 0.73 9.64
N LEU A 44 4.57 1.30 10.56
CA LEU A 44 3.69 0.53 11.43
C LEU A 44 2.65 -0.27 10.64
N MET A 45 2.00 0.33 9.64
CA MET A 45 1.01 -0.39 8.82
C MET A 45 1.67 -1.49 7.97
N TYR A 46 2.90 -1.30 7.50
CA TYR A 46 3.66 -2.37 6.85
C TYR A 46 3.89 -3.54 7.81
N LEU A 47 4.35 -3.26 9.04
CA LEU A 47 4.61 -4.29 10.04
C LEU A 47 3.35 -5.08 10.40
N THR A 48 2.20 -4.40 10.52
CA THR A 48 0.91 -5.05 10.76
C THR A 48 0.54 -6.04 9.65
N LEU A 49 0.89 -5.76 8.40
CA LEU A 49 0.62 -6.64 7.25
C LEU A 49 1.67 -7.75 7.11
N THR A 50 2.95 -7.46 7.36
CA THR A 50 4.05 -8.39 7.06
C THR A 50 4.38 -9.33 8.21
N ILE A 51 4.41 -8.85 9.45
CA ILE A 51 4.87 -9.65 10.61
C ILE A 51 3.98 -10.87 10.79
N PRO A 52 2.63 -10.77 10.88
CA PRO A 52 1.80 -11.95 11.13
C PRO A 52 1.85 -12.97 9.99
N PHE A 53 2.11 -12.53 8.76
CA PHE A 53 2.25 -13.45 7.65
C PHE A 53 3.62 -14.15 7.66
N LEU A 54 4.70 -13.39 7.76
CA LEU A 54 6.07 -13.92 7.67
C LEU A 54 6.50 -14.67 8.93
N ALA A 55 6.13 -14.19 10.11
CA ALA A 55 6.50 -14.83 11.38
C ALA A 55 5.92 -16.24 11.47
N TYR A 56 4.69 -16.46 11.00
CA TYR A 56 4.13 -17.80 10.91
C TYR A 56 4.96 -18.73 10.02
N LEU A 57 5.31 -18.28 8.81
CA LEU A 57 6.10 -19.08 7.88
C LEU A 57 7.47 -19.42 8.46
N VAL A 58 8.12 -18.46 9.13
CA VAL A 58 9.41 -18.69 9.79
C VAL A 58 9.28 -19.67 10.95
N ILE A 59 8.27 -19.52 11.81
CA ILE A 59 8.03 -20.42 12.94
C ILE A 59 7.80 -21.86 12.45
N GLN A 60 7.00 -22.04 11.40
CA GLN A 60 6.74 -23.38 10.84
C GLN A 60 7.99 -24.04 10.23
N VAL A 61 8.89 -23.24 9.65
CA VAL A 61 10.17 -23.75 9.11
C VAL A 61 11.15 -24.09 10.23
N LEU A 62 11.27 -23.25 11.25
CA LEU A 62 12.21 -23.45 12.36
C LEU A 62 11.73 -24.50 13.37
N PHE A 63 10.43 -24.57 13.60
CA PHE A 63 9.81 -25.38 14.64
C PHE A 63 8.62 -26.20 14.11
N PRO A 64 8.83 -27.09 13.11
CA PRO A 64 7.76 -27.84 12.45
C PRO A 64 7.02 -28.83 13.36
N ARG A 65 7.53 -29.05 14.58
CA ARG A 65 6.95 -29.95 15.61
C ARG A 65 6.45 -29.22 16.85
N VAL A 66 6.65 -27.90 16.95
CA VAL A 66 6.15 -27.11 18.07
C VAL A 66 4.73 -26.68 17.71
N GLY A 67 3.77 -27.44 18.22
CA GLY A 67 2.33 -27.18 18.14
C GLY A 67 1.66 -27.30 19.52
N ILE A 68 0.43 -26.81 19.68
CA ILE A 68 -0.43 -26.72 20.88
C ILE A 68 -0.59 -28.13 21.38
N TYR A 69 -0.46 -29.17 20.55
CA TYR A 69 -0.41 -30.54 21.03
C TYR A 69 0.57 -30.74 22.21
N GLN A 70 1.73 -30.07 22.23
CA GLN A 70 2.68 -30.13 23.36
C GLN A 70 2.34 -29.18 24.52
N VAL A 71 1.79 -27.99 24.27
CA VAL A 71 1.37 -27.02 25.32
C VAL A 71 0.03 -27.41 25.97
N TYR A 72 -0.88 -28.03 25.21
CA TYR A 72 -2.18 -28.57 25.60
C TYR A 72 -2.04 -29.62 26.70
N GLN A 73 -1.01 -30.46 26.61
CA GLN A 73 -0.72 -31.44 27.66
C GLN A 73 -0.17 -30.80 28.95
N ALA A 74 0.45 -29.61 28.87
CA ALA A 74 1.09 -28.94 30.00
C ALA A 74 0.21 -27.90 30.73
N SER A 75 -1.02 -27.63 30.26
CA SER A 75 -1.87 -26.52 30.72
C SER A 75 -2.98 -26.92 31.70
N THR A 76 -3.44 -25.99 32.56
CA THR A 76 -4.58 -26.17 33.48
C THR A 76 -5.90 -26.47 32.74
N SER A 77 -6.93 -26.98 33.45
CA SER A 77 -8.20 -27.43 32.84
C SER A 77 -8.97 -26.33 32.10
N GLU A 78 -8.98 -25.10 32.62
CA GLU A 78 -9.72 -23.98 32.00
C GLU A 78 -9.10 -23.50 30.70
N LEU A 79 -7.77 -23.33 30.67
CA LEU A 79 -7.04 -22.94 29.47
C LEU A 79 -7.16 -24.01 28.37
N ARG A 80 -7.20 -25.30 28.74
CA ARG A 80 -7.43 -26.41 27.79
C ARG A 80 -8.75 -26.28 27.04
N TYR A 81 -9.83 -25.86 27.71
CA TYR A 81 -11.12 -25.65 27.05
C TYR A 81 -11.06 -24.50 26.03
N LEU A 82 -10.44 -23.38 26.41
CA LEU A 82 -10.30 -22.21 25.53
C LEU A 82 -9.48 -22.55 24.28
N PHE A 83 -8.36 -23.26 24.41
CA PHE A 83 -7.57 -23.72 23.27
C PHE A 83 -8.35 -24.69 22.36
N ALA A 84 -9.15 -25.59 22.94
CA ALA A 84 -9.97 -26.52 22.17
C ALA A 84 -11.04 -25.79 21.34
N VAL A 85 -11.71 -24.80 21.92
CA VAL A 85 -12.69 -23.97 21.19
C VAL A 85 -12.03 -23.20 20.05
N MET A 86 -10.85 -22.61 20.27
CA MET A 86 -10.11 -21.88 19.22
C MET A 86 -9.70 -22.80 18.07
N CYS A 87 -9.21 -24.01 18.38
CA CYS A 87 -8.87 -25.02 17.39
C CYS A 87 -10.11 -25.45 16.57
N GLN A 88 -11.26 -25.62 17.23
CA GLN A 88 -12.50 -25.95 16.51
C GLN A 88 -12.93 -24.82 15.57
N ILE A 89 -12.85 -23.56 16.01
CA ILE A 89 -13.18 -22.39 15.18
C ILE A 89 -12.25 -22.34 13.96
N GLY A 90 -10.94 -22.48 14.16
CA GLY A 90 -10.01 -22.50 13.03
C GLY A 90 -10.34 -23.61 12.06
N TYR A 91 -10.76 -24.79 12.54
CA TYR A 91 -10.98 -25.95 11.68
C TYR A 91 -12.12 -25.65 10.70
N TRP A 92 -13.24 -25.14 11.24
CA TRP A 92 -14.36 -24.66 10.43
C TRP A 92 -13.95 -23.55 9.45
N VAL A 93 -13.17 -22.58 9.94
CA VAL A 93 -12.64 -21.49 9.12
C VAL A 93 -11.77 -22.03 7.98
N SER A 94 -10.89 -23.01 8.23
CA SER A 94 -10.04 -23.62 7.21
C SER A 94 -10.82 -24.39 6.17
N LEU A 95 -11.88 -25.11 6.55
CA LEU A 95 -12.76 -25.80 5.62
C LEU A 95 -13.45 -24.83 4.66
N ILE A 96 -13.88 -23.67 5.17
CA ILE A 96 -14.48 -22.62 4.36
C ILE A 96 -13.41 -21.96 3.50
N ILE A 97 -12.27 -21.56 4.05
CA ILE A 97 -11.23 -20.78 3.37
C ILE A 97 -10.49 -21.58 2.30
N THR A 98 -10.18 -22.85 2.53
CA THR A 98 -9.36 -23.67 1.62
C THR A 98 -9.84 -23.67 0.16
N PRO A 99 -11.13 -23.92 -0.16
CA PRO A 99 -11.61 -23.85 -1.55
C PRO A 99 -11.51 -22.44 -2.14
N PHE A 100 -11.71 -21.39 -1.34
CA PHE A 100 -11.56 -20.01 -1.81
C PHE A 100 -10.10 -19.56 -1.94
N ALA A 101 -9.18 -20.13 -1.17
CA ALA A 101 -7.77 -19.73 -1.18
C ALA A 101 -7.14 -19.94 -2.56
N MET A 102 -7.44 -21.06 -3.23
CA MET A 102 -6.96 -21.31 -4.60
C MET A 102 -7.53 -20.31 -5.60
N LEU A 103 -8.82 -19.98 -5.47
CA LEU A 103 -9.47 -18.96 -6.31
C LEU A 103 -8.83 -17.58 -6.09
N VAL A 104 -8.59 -17.19 -4.84
CA VAL A 104 -7.94 -15.92 -4.50
C VAL A 104 -6.52 -15.86 -5.08
N VAL A 105 -5.72 -16.93 -4.96
CA VAL A 105 -4.39 -17.00 -5.58
C VAL A 105 -4.48 -16.87 -7.11
N ALA A 106 -5.45 -17.53 -7.74
CA ALA A 106 -5.68 -17.41 -9.18
C ALA A 106 -6.08 -15.97 -9.57
N LEU A 107 -6.93 -15.30 -8.79
CA LEU A 107 -7.32 -13.91 -9.01
C LEU A 107 -6.15 -12.93 -8.82
N ILE A 108 -5.27 -13.17 -7.84
CA ILE A 108 -4.03 -12.41 -7.66
C ILE A 108 -3.12 -12.59 -8.88
N ALA A 109 -2.91 -13.83 -9.33
CA ALA A 109 -2.11 -14.12 -10.52
C ALA A 109 -2.69 -13.48 -11.80
N ALA A 110 -4.01 -13.55 -11.98
CA ALA A 110 -4.71 -12.89 -13.08
C ALA A 110 -4.54 -11.37 -13.03
N LYS A 111 -4.72 -10.76 -11.86
CA LYS A 111 -4.51 -9.32 -11.62
C LYS A 111 -3.07 -8.89 -11.92
N ILE A 112 -2.08 -9.66 -11.49
CA ILE A 112 -0.66 -9.42 -11.80
C ILE A 112 -0.43 -9.48 -13.31
N THR A 113 -0.92 -10.53 -13.96
CA THR A 113 -0.75 -10.75 -15.40
C THR A 113 -1.40 -9.64 -16.21
N LEU A 114 -2.64 -9.27 -15.87
CA LEU A 114 -3.37 -8.17 -16.50
C LEU A 114 -2.67 -6.83 -16.28
N GLY A 115 -2.13 -6.58 -15.08
CA GLY A 115 -1.35 -5.36 -14.81
C GLY A 115 -0.09 -5.25 -15.65
N ILE A 116 0.65 -6.36 -15.82
CA ILE A 116 1.83 -6.40 -16.69
C ILE A 116 1.43 -6.23 -18.16
N TRP A 117 0.37 -6.91 -18.59
CA TRP A 117 -0.10 -6.87 -19.97
C TRP A 117 -0.60 -5.47 -20.36
N THR A 118 -1.45 -4.86 -19.53
CA THR A 118 -1.97 -3.49 -19.76
C THR A 118 -0.85 -2.46 -19.75
N GLY A 119 0.10 -2.54 -18.82
CA GLY A 119 1.27 -1.67 -18.78
C GLY A 119 2.12 -1.79 -20.04
N LYS A 120 2.37 -3.03 -20.52
CA LYS A 120 3.05 -3.27 -21.78
C LYS A 120 2.28 -2.71 -22.96
N GLN A 121 0.97 -2.98 -23.04
CA GLN A 121 0.11 -2.52 -24.13
C GLN A 121 0.09 -0.98 -24.23
N LEU A 122 0.05 -0.30 -23.09
CA LEU A 122 0.11 1.16 -23.02
C LEU A 122 1.44 1.68 -23.58
N ILE A 123 2.56 1.10 -23.14
CA ILE A 123 3.90 1.48 -23.63
C ILE A 123 4.06 1.18 -25.12
N THR A 124 3.58 0.03 -25.61
CA THR A 124 3.67 -0.33 -27.03
C THR A 124 2.79 0.56 -27.90
N ARG A 125 1.63 1.00 -27.38
CA ARG A 125 0.67 1.82 -28.13
C ARG A 125 1.12 3.26 -28.27
N PHE A 126 1.63 3.87 -27.20
CA PHE A 126 1.98 5.28 -27.18
C PHE A 126 3.48 5.55 -27.37
N GLY A 127 4.31 4.54 -27.16
CA GLY A 127 5.76 4.69 -27.15
C GLY A 127 6.24 5.51 -25.96
N TYR A 128 7.56 5.60 -25.82
CA TYR A 128 8.16 6.50 -24.86
C TYR A 128 8.19 7.93 -25.42
N ALA A 129 7.90 8.89 -24.56
CA ALA A 129 8.03 10.30 -24.90
C ALA A 129 9.49 10.64 -25.20
N SER A 130 9.70 11.61 -26.09
CA SER A 130 11.01 12.12 -26.47
C SER A 130 11.10 13.58 -26.05
N ASP A 131 12.29 13.97 -25.56
CA ASP A 131 12.63 15.35 -25.20
C ASP A 131 12.34 16.34 -26.34
N LYS A 132 12.60 15.94 -27.59
CA LYS A 132 12.28 16.76 -28.78
C LYS A 132 10.80 17.12 -28.90
N LYS A 133 9.90 16.27 -28.41
CA LYS A 133 8.44 16.46 -28.54
C LYS A 133 7.83 17.13 -27.32
N TYR A 134 8.41 16.92 -26.15
CA TYR A 134 7.91 17.46 -24.88
C TYR A 134 9.06 18.08 -24.05
N PRO A 135 9.74 19.12 -24.57
CA PRO A 135 10.96 19.64 -23.96
C PRO A 135 10.72 20.17 -22.54
N GLU A 136 9.58 20.82 -22.32
CA GLU A 136 9.20 21.34 -20.99
C GLU A 136 9.06 20.22 -19.95
N VAL A 137 8.46 19.09 -20.33
CA VAL A 137 8.31 17.92 -19.43
C VAL A 137 9.66 17.37 -19.03
N PHE A 138 10.57 17.19 -20.00
CA PHE A 138 11.89 16.61 -19.73
C PHE A 138 12.80 17.58 -18.98
N ALA A 139 12.71 18.89 -19.24
CA ALA A 139 13.45 19.91 -18.49
C ALA A 139 13.05 19.91 -17.00
N VAL A 140 11.75 19.95 -16.72
CA VAL A 140 11.22 19.91 -15.33
C VAL A 140 11.54 18.58 -14.67
N LEU A 141 11.35 17.45 -15.38
CA LEU A 141 11.66 16.12 -14.87
C LEU A 141 13.14 16.00 -14.47
N GLN A 142 14.05 16.47 -15.31
CA GLN A 142 15.49 16.41 -15.06
C GLN A 142 15.85 17.25 -13.82
N GLN A 143 15.36 18.49 -13.75
CA GLN A 143 15.59 19.37 -12.60
C GLN A 143 15.13 18.74 -11.28
N LEU A 144 13.93 18.14 -11.26
CA LEU A 144 13.38 17.49 -10.07
C LEU A 144 14.11 16.19 -9.72
N ALA A 145 14.49 15.40 -10.73
CA ALA A 145 15.27 14.17 -10.53
C ALA A 145 16.64 14.47 -9.91
N ASP A 146 17.29 15.55 -10.34
CA ASP A 146 18.56 16.03 -9.79
C ASP A 146 18.41 16.48 -8.33
N LYS A 147 17.37 17.28 -8.03
CA LYS A 147 17.03 17.66 -6.63
C LYS A 147 16.80 16.43 -5.73
N LEU A 148 16.17 15.39 -6.28
CA LEU A 148 15.87 14.14 -5.58
C LEU A 148 17.02 13.13 -5.52
N ARG A 149 18.10 13.39 -6.27
CA ARG A 149 19.26 12.50 -6.46
C ARG A 149 18.84 11.11 -6.95
N ILE A 150 17.98 11.07 -7.97
CA ILE A 150 17.55 9.84 -8.65
C ILE A 150 17.76 9.94 -10.16
N ALA A 151 17.93 8.79 -10.81
CA ALA A 151 17.89 8.75 -12.26
C ALA A 151 16.48 9.14 -12.76
N PRO A 152 16.36 9.97 -13.82
CA PRO A 152 15.07 10.35 -14.36
C PRO A 152 14.35 9.10 -14.90
N PRO A 153 13.11 8.82 -14.45
CA PRO A 153 12.34 7.70 -14.97
C PRO A 153 11.92 7.98 -16.42
N ARG A 154 11.60 6.91 -17.16
CA ARG A 154 11.04 7.08 -18.51
C ARG A 154 9.64 7.66 -18.42
N VAL A 155 9.25 8.43 -19.43
CA VAL A 155 7.92 9.04 -19.54
C VAL A 155 7.16 8.48 -20.73
N VAL A 156 5.86 8.26 -20.56
CA VAL A 156 4.91 7.96 -21.63
C VAL A 156 3.84 9.05 -21.63
N VAL A 157 3.59 9.65 -22.79
CA VAL A 157 2.49 10.60 -22.96
C VAL A 157 1.36 9.91 -23.73
N ALA A 158 0.24 9.67 -23.07
CA ALA A 158 -0.87 8.90 -23.62
C ALA A 158 -2.13 9.77 -23.80
N SER A 159 -2.88 9.52 -24.87
CA SER A 159 -4.18 10.18 -25.10
C SER A 159 -5.32 9.29 -24.63
N GLY A 160 -6.40 9.90 -24.12
CA GLY A 160 -7.60 9.17 -23.72
C GLY A 160 -7.58 8.64 -22.28
N LEU A 161 -6.69 9.19 -21.45
CA LEU A 161 -6.60 8.92 -20.02
C LEU A 161 -7.24 10.02 -19.15
N GLY A 162 -8.06 10.90 -19.75
CA GLY A 162 -8.61 12.06 -19.04
C GLY A 162 -7.51 13.03 -18.58
N TYR A 163 -7.63 13.57 -17.37
CA TYR A 163 -6.66 14.47 -16.74
C TYR A 163 -5.91 13.74 -15.63
N ASP A 164 -5.12 12.73 -16.00
CA ASP A 164 -4.48 11.82 -15.05
C ASP A 164 -2.97 11.74 -15.25
N ALA A 165 -2.27 11.54 -14.14
CA ALA A 165 -0.84 11.26 -14.07
C ALA A 165 -0.64 10.12 -13.08
N PHE A 166 0.15 9.12 -13.45
CA PHE A 166 0.42 8.00 -12.56
C PHE A 166 1.71 7.28 -12.95
N THR A 167 2.28 6.56 -11.99
CA THR A 167 3.49 5.77 -12.18
C THR A 167 3.18 4.28 -12.32
N ILE A 168 3.68 3.63 -13.38
CA ILE A 168 3.57 2.18 -13.61
C ILE A 168 4.92 1.48 -13.49
N GLY A 169 4.89 0.15 -13.27
CA GLY A 169 6.10 -0.69 -13.22
C GLY A 169 6.77 -0.75 -11.83
N TRP A 170 7.18 -1.94 -11.40
CA TRP A 170 7.69 -2.17 -10.04
C TRP A 170 9.20 -1.91 -9.91
N LEU A 171 10.00 -2.49 -10.81
CA LEU A 171 11.46 -2.38 -10.79
C LEU A 171 11.99 -1.21 -11.60
N ARG A 172 11.34 -0.93 -12.73
CA ARG A 172 11.67 0.17 -13.64
C ARG A 172 10.43 1.04 -13.78
N PRO A 173 10.24 2.01 -12.88
CA PRO A 173 9.06 2.85 -12.91
C PRO A 173 9.04 3.73 -14.17
N VAL A 174 7.85 3.91 -14.73
CA VAL A 174 7.57 4.76 -15.89
C VAL A 174 6.45 5.70 -15.49
N ILE A 175 6.68 7.00 -15.65
CA ILE A 175 5.64 8.02 -15.41
C ILE A 175 4.77 8.10 -16.66
N VAL A 176 3.47 7.96 -16.48
CA VAL A 176 2.46 8.13 -17.52
C VAL A 176 1.78 9.47 -17.28
N LEU A 177 1.81 10.33 -18.29
CA LEU A 177 1.10 11.59 -18.30
C LEU A 177 0.05 11.56 -19.40
N SER A 178 -1.17 12.02 -19.09
CA SER A 178 -2.15 12.22 -20.15
C SER A 178 -1.79 13.46 -20.97
N ARG A 179 -2.02 13.40 -22.29
CA ARG A 179 -1.83 14.56 -23.17
C ARG A 179 -2.72 15.73 -22.74
N GLN A 180 -3.98 15.42 -22.41
CA GLN A 180 -4.94 16.41 -21.93
C GLN A 180 -4.50 17.08 -20.63
N LEU A 181 -3.79 16.38 -19.73
CA LEU A 181 -3.26 16.99 -18.52
C LEU A 181 -2.21 18.04 -18.88
N ILE A 182 -1.19 17.65 -19.66
CA ILE A 182 -0.07 18.51 -20.08
C ILE A 182 -0.57 19.77 -20.77
N GLU A 183 -1.52 19.65 -21.70
CA GLU A 183 -2.07 20.79 -22.47
C GLU A 183 -2.88 21.76 -21.60
N SER A 184 -3.14 21.43 -20.35
CA SER A 184 -4.15 22.08 -19.53
C SER A 184 -3.60 22.66 -18.23
N ILE A 185 -2.31 22.45 -17.98
CA ILE A 185 -1.57 22.94 -16.82
C ILE A 185 -0.40 23.81 -17.30
N ASP A 186 0.00 24.78 -16.48
CA ASP A 186 1.20 25.57 -16.73
C ASP A 186 2.47 24.86 -16.23
N THR A 187 3.63 25.49 -16.41
CA THR A 187 4.93 24.91 -16.04
C THR A 187 5.09 24.70 -14.53
N ASP A 188 4.53 25.58 -13.70
CA ASP A 188 4.60 25.48 -12.24
C ASP A 188 3.68 24.36 -11.72
N GLU A 189 2.51 24.21 -12.32
CA GLU A 189 1.58 23.10 -12.08
C GLU A 189 2.15 21.76 -12.59
N LEU A 190 2.86 21.75 -13.74
CA LEU A 190 3.58 20.59 -14.24
C LEU A 190 4.71 20.16 -13.28
N GLU A 191 5.46 21.13 -12.74
CA GLU A 191 6.46 20.88 -11.69
C GLU A 191 5.80 20.23 -10.46
N ALA A 192 4.64 20.72 -10.02
CA ALA A 192 3.89 20.15 -8.91
C ALA A 192 3.45 18.69 -9.15
N VAL A 193 2.91 18.37 -10.34
CA VAL A 193 2.49 17.01 -10.71
C VAL A 193 3.69 16.07 -10.78
N LEU A 194 4.74 16.47 -11.50
CA LEU A 194 5.94 15.64 -11.67
C LEU A 194 6.67 15.43 -10.33
N ALA A 195 6.69 16.43 -9.45
CA ALA A 195 7.29 16.28 -8.12
C ALA A 195 6.55 15.23 -7.28
N HIS A 196 5.22 15.15 -7.39
CA HIS A 196 4.42 14.12 -6.72
C HIS A 196 4.68 12.72 -7.29
N GLU A 197 4.68 12.55 -8.61
CA GLU A 197 4.98 11.25 -9.22
C GLU A 197 6.43 10.80 -8.94
N LEU A 198 7.39 11.72 -8.99
CA LEU A 198 8.78 11.44 -8.63
C LEU A 198 8.92 11.09 -7.14
N ALA A 199 8.08 11.63 -6.26
CA ALA A 199 8.08 11.24 -4.85
C ALA A 199 7.72 9.75 -4.70
N HIS A 200 6.74 9.25 -5.45
CA HIS A 200 6.42 7.82 -5.49
C HIS A 200 7.56 6.98 -6.07
N VAL A 201 8.21 7.45 -7.14
CA VAL A 201 9.40 6.79 -7.73
C VAL A 201 10.53 6.69 -6.70
N ARG A 202 10.88 7.82 -6.06
CA ARG A 202 11.95 7.92 -5.06
C ARG A 202 11.75 7.00 -3.87
N ARG A 203 10.49 6.86 -3.43
CA ARG A 203 10.08 6.04 -2.28
C ARG A 203 9.74 4.60 -2.67
N ARG A 204 9.80 4.26 -3.97
CA ARG A 204 9.41 2.96 -4.53
C ARG A 204 7.99 2.56 -4.10
N ASP A 205 7.08 3.53 -4.08
CA ASP A 205 5.74 3.34 -3.58
C ASP A 205 4.97 2.31 -4.41
N ASN A 206 5.20 2.25 -5.72
CA ASN A 206 4.51 1.28 -6.59
C ASN A 206 4.84 -0.18 -6.23
N LEU A 207 6.12 -0.52 -6.06
CA LEU A 207 6.55 -1.87 -5.65
C LEU A 207 6.02 -2.20 -4.25
N THR A 208 6.21 -1.30 -3.30
CA THR A 208 5.85 -1.55 -1.91
C THR A 208 4.33 -1.56 -1.70
N ASN A 209 3.56 -0.82 -2.51
CA ASN A 209 2.10 -0.88 -2.53
C ASN A 209 1.61 -2.19 -3.17
N TRP A 210 2.29 -2.66 -4.22
CA TRP A 210 2.00 -3.97 -4.81
C TRP A 210 2.21 -5.10 -3.80
N ILE A 211 3.33 -5.13 -3.09
CA ILE A 211 3.60 -6.13 -2.03
C ILE A 211 2.49 -6.08 -0.95
N ALA A 212 2.18 -4.89 -0.44
CA ALA A 212 1.11 -4.73 0.56
C ALA A 212 -0.26 -5.18 0.04
N GLY A 213 -0.55 -4.90 -1.24
CA GLY A 213 -1.79 -5.30 -1.90
C GLY A 213 -1.90 -6.82 -2.07
N VAL A 214 -0.79 -7.51 -2.37
CA VAL A 214 -0.72 -8.98 -2.41
C VAL A 214 -0.91 -9.57 -1.03
N LEU A 215 -0.24 -9.03 0.00
CA LEU A 215 -0.43 -9.48 1.40
C LEU A 215 -1.88 -9.32 1.83
N ARG A 216 -2.49 -8.15 1.60
CA ARG A 216 -3.91 -7.91 1.83
C ARG A 216 -4.79 -8.95 1.11
N ASP A 217 -4.53 -9.21 -0.17
CA ASP A 217 -5.32 -10.15 -0.96
C ASP A 217 -5.14 -11.61 -0.47
N LEU A 218 -3.94 -12.01 -0.07
CA LEU A 218 -3.68 -13.32 0.55
C LEU A 218 -4.39 -13.45 1.90
N MET A 219 -4.56 -12.34 2.61
CA MET A 219 -5.21 -12.24 3.91
C MET A 219 -6.68 -11.79 3.77
N PHE A 220 -7.34 -12.17 2.67
CA PHE A 220 -8.72 -11.75 2.33
C PHE A 220 -9.76 -11.99 3.44
N PHE A 221 -9.52 -12.97 4.30
CA PHE A 221 -10.38 -13.32 5.43
C PHE A 221 -10.14 -12.45 6.67
N THR A 222 -9.24 -11.47 6.59
CA THR A 222 -8.84 -10.59 7.70
C THR A 222 -9.23 -9.14 7.40
N PRO A 223 -10.35 -8.62 7.94
CA PRO A 223 -10.79 -7.24 7.69
C PRO A 223 -9.74 -6.18 8.04
N VAL A 224 -8.95 -6.45 9.08
CA VAL A 224 -7.86 -5.59 9.56
C VAL A 224 -6.76 -5.39 8.51
N ALA A 225 -6.52 -6.38 7.64
CA ALA A 225 -5.57 -6.24 6.54
C ALA A 225 -6.03 -5.18 5.54
N PHE A 226 -7.34 -5.13 5.24
CA PHE A 226 -7.92 -4.09 4.38
C PHE A 226 -7.84 -2.70 5.01
N TRP A 227 -8.13 -2.58 6.31
CA TRP A 227 -8.00 -1.30 7.02
C TRP A 227 -6.54 -0.83 7.08
N SER A 228 -5.61 -1.72 7.39
CA SER A 228 -4.17 -1.41 7.43
C SER A 228 -3.67 -0.96 6.06
N TYR A 229 -4.08 -1.66 4.99
CA TYR A 229 -3.75 -1.27 3.62
C TYR A 229 -4.35 0.08 3.22
N ALA A 230 -5.60 0.36 3.61
CA ALA A 230 -6.24 1.66 3.34
C ALA A 230 -5.50 2.81 4.03
N ILE A 231 -5.20 2.67 5.33
CA ILE A 231 -4.43 3.67 6.09
C ILE A 231 -3.03 3.83 5.49
N LEU A 232 -2.34 2.74 5.18
CA LEU A 232 -1.03 2.75 4.53
C LEU A 232 -1.04 3.60 3.25
N ARG A 233 -2.05 3.40 2.41
CA ARG A 233 -2.19 4.10 1.15
C ARG A 233 -2.42 5.60 1.35
N ASP A 234 -3.29 5.98 2.27
CA ASP A 234 -3.55 7.38 2.59
C ASP A 234 -2.31 8.08 3.15
N GLU A 235 -1.53 7.40 4.01
CA GLU A 235 -0.29 7.95 4.53
C GLU A 235 0.80 8.06 3.44
N LYS A 236 0.82 7.16 2.46
CA LYS A 236 1.73 7.28 1.31
C LYS A 236 1.44 8.48 0.43
N GLU A 237 0.17 8.79 0.17
CA GLU A 237 -0.23 10.01 -0.54
C GLU A 237 0.25 11.25 0.21
N LYS A 238 0.03 11.30 1.53
CA LYS A 238 0.52 12.42 2.38
C LYS A 238 2.04 12.56 2.33
N ALA A 239 2.78 11.45 2.37
CA ALA A 239 4.24 11.48 2.26
C ALA A 239 4.72 11.93 0.88
N ALA A 240 3.98 11.61 -0.19
CA ALA A 240 4.27 12.10 -1.53
C ALA A 240 3.99 13.60 -1.65
N ASP A 241 2.88 14.09 -1.09
CA ASP A 241 2.54 15.52 -1.01
C ASP A 241 3.61 16.30 -0.24
N ASP A 242 3.97 15.79 0.95
CA ASP A 242 4.98 16.40 1.82
C ASP A 242 6.33 16.52 1.08
N LEU A 243 6.73 15.47 0.35
CA LEU A 243 7.98 15.47 -0.43
C LEU A 243 7.89 16.40 -1.65
N ALA A 244 6.81 16.37 -2.41
CA ALA A 244 6.60 17.21 -3.59
C ALA A 244 6.72 18.69 -3.22
N VAL A 245 5.98 19.11 -2.19
CA VAL A 245 6.00 20.51 -1.72
C VAL A 245 7.35 20.90 -1.11
N ASN A 246 8.08 19.96 -0.48
CA ASN A 246 9.43 20.22 0.01
C ASN A 246 10.43 20.52 -1.11
N ILE A 247 10.28 19.88 -2.27
CA ILE A 247 11.22 20.00 -3.39
C ILE A 247 10.89 21.19 -4.30
N THR A 248 9.60 21.47 -4.49
CA THR A 248 9.15 22.61 -5.28
C THR A 248 9.20 23.91 -4.48
N GLY A 249 8.99 23.85 -3.16
CA GLY A 249 8.89 25.03 -2.31
C GLY A 249 7.61 25.85 -2.55
N LYS A 250 6.62 25.31 -3.27
CA LYS A 250 5.43 26.02 -3.76
C LYS A 250 4.13 25.36 -3.25
N PRO A 251 3.80 25.44 -1.94
CA PRO A 251 2.61 24.78 -1.37
C PRO A 251 1.28 25.30 -1.95
N LEU A 252 1.19 26.60 -2.24
CA LEU A 252 -0.02 27.21 -2.80
C LEU A 252 -0.28 26.75 -4.24
N VAL A 253 0.76 26.75 -5.08
CA VAL A 253 0.69 26.21 -6.45
C VAL A 253 0.29 24.74 -6.41
N TYR A 254 0.92 23.94 -5.55
CA TYR A 254 0.60 22.53 -5.40
C TYR A 254 -0.87 22.30 -5.02
N GLY A 255 -1.36 23.01 -4.00
CA GLY A 255 -2.77 22.94 -3.58
C GLY A 255 -3.75 23.36 -4.68
N ALA A 256 -3.45 24.46 -5.39
CA ALA A 256 -4.25 24.93 -6.52
C ALA A 256 -4.25 23.92 -7.68
N THR A 257 -3.10 23.31 -7.98
CA THR A 257 -2.94 22.27 -9.01
C THR A 257 -3.84 21.07 -8.71
N LEU A 258 -3.83 20.59 -7.46
CA LEU A 258 -4.69 19.47 -7.03
C LEU A 258 -6.19 19.79 -7.24
N ILE A 259 -6.62 21.00 -6.89
CA ILE A 259 -8.02 21.44 -7.09
C ILE A 259 -8.35 21.49 -8.57
N LYS A 260 -7.47 22.05 -9.40
CA LYS A 260 -7.65 22.19 -10.85
C LYS A 260 -7.77 20.82 -11.52
N ILE A 261 -6.86 19.89 -11.23
CA ILE A 261 -6.90 18.53 -11.78
C ILE A 261 -8.16 17.81 -11.34
N TRP A 262 -8.53 17.88 -10.06
CA TRP A 262 -9.76 17.27 -9.56
C TRP A 262 -11.01 17.81 -10.26
N LYS A 263 -11.08 19.13 -10.45
CA LYS A 263 -12.20 19.79 -11.14
C LYS A 263 -12.30 19.31 -12.60
N LYS A 264 -11.19 19.33 -13.34
CA LYS A 264 -11.14 18.88 -14.74
C LYS A 264 -11.47 17.40 -14.90
N ALA A 265 -10.95 16.54 -14.02
CA ALA A 265 -11.27 15.11 -14.00
C ALA A 265 -12.78 14.88 -13.84
N ARG A 266 -13.43 15.64 -12.94
CA ARG A 266 -14.87 15.55 -12.70
C ARG A 266 -15.72 16.08 -13.86
N GLU A 267 -15.33 17.19 -14.46
CA GLU A 267 -16.02 17.79 -15.61
C GLU A 267 -15.93 16.90 -16.86
N SER A 268 -14.81 16.21 -17.06
CA SER A 268 -14.60 15.33 -18.21
C SER A 268 -15.51 14.10 -18.26
N GLY A 269 -16.27 13.82 -17.20
CA GLY A 269 -17.10 12.61 -17.10
C GLY A 269 -16.30 11.29 -17.09
N PHE A 270 -14.96 11.35 -17.18
CA PHE A 270 -14.07 10.21 -17.20
C PHE A 270 -14.16 9.39 -15.90
N ASP A 271 -14.55 10.02 -14.79
CA ASP A 271 -14.88 9.34 -13.53
C ASP A 271 -16.02 8.32 -13.67
N LYS A 272 -16.96 8.49 -14.62
CA LYS A 272 -18.01 7.49 -14.92
C LYS A 272 -17.50 6.31 -15.74
N MET A 273 -16.44 6.51 -16.52
CA MET A 273 -15.83 5.47 -17.37
C MET A 273 -14.81 4.61 -16.64
N LYS A 274 -14.37 5.04 -15.45
CA LYS A 274 -13.61 4.22 -14.48
C LYS A 274 -14.35 2.94 -14.05
N GLY A 275 -15.60 2.72 -14.43
CA GLY A 275 -16.30 1.44 -14.21
C GLY A 275 -15.91 0.31 -15.18
N TRP A 276 -15.25 0.60 -16.31
CA TRP A 276 -15.04 -0.34 -17.42
C TRP A 276 -13.55 -0.60 -17.74
N GLY A 277 -12.75 -0.99 -16.75
CA GLY A 277 -11.40 -1.51 -17.00
C GLY A 277 -10.54 -1.67 -15.74
N PHE A 278 -9.46 -2.45 -15.84
CA PHE A 278 -8.48 -2.69 -14.77
C PHE A 278 -7.84 -1.39 -14.22
N TYR A 279 -7.80 -0.31 -15.01
CA TYR A 279 -7.42 1.04 -14.58
C TYR A 279 -8.34 1.62 -13.49
N ALA A 280 -9.56 1.09 -13.35
CA ALA A 280 -10.43 1.30 -12.20
C ALA A 280 -9.72 0.89 -10.92
N VAL A 281 -9.10 -0.28 -10.84
CA VAL A 281 -8.43 -0.71 -9.60
C VAL A 281 -7.26 0.20 -9.24
N ALA A 282 -6.64 0.90 -10.19
CA ALA A 282 -5.66 1.94 -9.90
C ALA A 282 -6.28 3.30 -9.52
N SER A 283 -7.50 3.59 -10.00
CA SER A 283 -8.16 4.90 -9.90
C SER A 283 -9.38 4.97 -8.96
N SER A 284 -9.91 3.83 -8.47
CA SER A 284 -10.91 3.64 -7.37
C SER A 284 -10.36 4.04 -6.00
N TYR A 285 -9.34 4.88 -6.06
CA TYR A 285 -8.20 5.01 -5.18
C TYR A 285 -7.83 6.52 -5.15
N LEU A 286 -8.24 7.30 -6.16
CA LEU A 286 -8.44 8.74 -6.01
C LEU A 286 -9.66 8.95 -5.09
N GLY A 287 -9.35 9.38 -3.87
CA GLY A 287 -10.21 9.28 -2.71
C GLY A 287 -11.54 10.04 -2.78
N SER A 288 -12.38 9.68 -1.81
CA SER A 288 -13.63 10.36 -1.46
C SER A 288 -13.42 11.87 -1.28
N LYS A 289 -14.48 12.67 -1.39
CA LYS A 289 -14.44 14.14 -1.18
C LYS A 289 -13.67 14.57 0.10
N ASN A 290 -13.66 13.70 1.12
CA ASN A 290 -12.98 13.95 2.39
C ASN A 290 -11.45 13.84 2.29
N LEU A 291 -10.91 13.12 1.30
CA LEU A 291 -9.47 12.91 1.14
C LEU A 291 -8.76 14.13 0.50
N LEU A 292 -9.37 14.76 -0.50
CA LEU A 292 -8.76 15.92 -1.18
C LEU A 292 -8.67 17.13 -0.25
N ALA A 293 -9.75 17.45 0.46
CA ALA A 293 -9.78 18.55 1.41
C ALA A 293 -8.74 18.35 2.52
N ALA A 294 -8.61 17.13 3.04
CA ALA A 294 -7.60 16.80 4.05
C ALA A 294 -6.16 16.95 3.53
N ARG A 295 -5.90 16.58 2.27
CA ARG A 295 -4.57 16.77 1.64
C ARG A 295 -4.23 18.25 1.47
N ILE A 296 -5.16 19.05 0.94
CA ILE A 296 -4.97 20.49 0.73
C ILE A 296 -4.71 21.19 2.06
N HIS A 297 -5.58 20.98 3.05
CA HIS A 297 -5.45 21.57 4.38
C HIS A 297 -4.08 21.27 5.00
N ARG A 298 -3.65 20.01 4.91
CA ARG A 298 -2.35 19.57 5.43
C ARG A 298 -1.17 20.24 4.72
N VAL A 299 -1.21 20.37 3.38
CA VAL A 299 -0.15 21.02 2.61
C VAL A 299 -0.03 22.50 2.97
N LEU A 300 -1.14 23.16 3.25
CA LEU A 300 -1.19 24.60 3.55
C LEU A 300 -0.79 24.93 5.00
N GLU A 301 -1.10 24.07 5.97
CA GLU A 301 -0.91 24.37 7.40
C GLU A 301 0.45 23.96 8.00
N ARG A 302 1.29 23.25 7.25
CA ARG A 302 2.56 22.62 7.67
C ARG A 302 3.15 23.05 9.03
N PRO A 303 3.03 22.22 10.08
CA PRO A 303 4.09 22.09 11.07
C PRO A 303 5.02 20.94 10.66
N GLN A 304 6.31 21.24 10.45
CA GLN A 304 7.32 20.20 10.29
C GLN A 304 7.52 19.50 11.64
N VAL A 305 6.99 18.30 11.80
CA VAL A 305 7.24 17.48 13.00
C VAL A 305 8.61 16.79 12.81
N PRO A 306 9.58 17.01 13.71
CA PRO A 306 10.91 16.39 13.60
C PRO A 306 10.81 14.86 13.63
N SER A 307 11.70 14.19 12.88
CA SER A 307 11.74 12.73 12.82
C SER A 307 12.10 12.18 14.19
N SER A 308 11.19 11.42 14.79
CA SER A 308 11.47 10.70 16.03
C SER A 308 12.04 9.32 15.69
N ASN A 309 13.05 8.89 16.44
CA ASN A 309 13.61 7.55 16.30
C ASN A 309 12.58 6.50 16.74
N CYS A 310 11.79 6.03 15.78
CA CYS A 310 10.72 5.05 15.90
C CYS A 310 11.25 3.60 16.09
N PHE A 311 12.40 3.42 16.72
CA PHE A 311 12.98 2.09 16.93
C PHE A 311 12.25 1.31 18.03
N MET A 312 11.82 2.00 19.09
CA MET A 312 11.26 1.33 20.27
C MET A 312 9.85 0.75 20.03
N SER A 313 8.99 1.45 19.27
CA SER A 313 7.64 0.98 18.94
C SER A 313 7.65 -0.22 17.98
N VAL A 314 8.60 -0.25 17.04
CA VAL A 314 8.83 -1.38 16.14
C VAL A 314 9.27 -2.62 16.90
N TYR A 315 10.18 -2.45 17.87
CA TYR A 315 10.70 -3.55 18.68
C TYR A 315 9.62 -4.15 19.60
N LEU A 316 8.77 -3.31 20.21
CA LEU A 316 7.63 -3.76 21.01
C LEU A 316 6.60 -4.51 20.17
N LEU A 317 6.25 -4.03 18.98
CA LEU A 317 5.34 -4.74 18.08
C LEU A 317 5.87 -6.12 17.69
N ILE A 318 7.17 -6.22 17.37
CA ILE A 318 7.81 -7.49 17.03
C ILE A 318 7.82 -8.43 18.23
N ILE A 319 8.24 -7.96 19.41
CA ILE A 319 8.30 -8.80 20.62
C ILE A 319 6.91 -9.26 21.04
N PHE A 320 5.91 -8.38 21.06
CA PHE A 320 4.57 -8.78 21.47
C PHE A 320 3.89 -9.66 20.43
N SER A 321 4.10 -9.42 19.13
CA SER A 321 3.57 -10.30 18.08
C SER A 321 4.26 -11.67 18.12
N VAL A 322 5.59 -11.74 18.12
CA VAL A 322 6.32 -13.01 18.17
C VAL A 322 6.09 -13.76 19.51
N GLY A 323 6.15 -13.04 20.63
CA GLY A 323 6.02 -13.60 21.98
C GLY A 323 4.60 -14.04 22.35
N PHE A 324 3.57 -13.29 21.94
CA PHE A 324 2.18 -13.68 22.17
C PHE A 324 1.80 -14.94 21.38
N PHE A 325 2.46 -15.26 20.27
CA PHE A 325 2.03 -16.37 19.41
C PHE A 325 2.89 -17.63 19.45
N LEU A 326 4.08 -17.59 20.06
CA LEU A 326 4.78 -18.82 20.49
C LEU A 326 3.92 -19.68 21.43
N SER A 327 2.83 -19.14 22.00
CA SER A 327 1.87 -19.86 22.83
C SER A 327 0.62 -20.42 22.10
N PHE A 328 0.42 -20.16 20.80
CA PHE A 328 -0.83 -20.49 20.06
C PHE A 328 -0.68 -21.38 18.81
N VAL A 329 0.51 -21.86 18.48
CA VAL A 329 0.69 -22.78 17.33
C VAL A 329 0.12 -24.12 17.71
N CYS A 330 -0.77 -24.79 16.92
CA CYS A 330 -1.56 -25.98 17.30
C CYS A 330 -0.92 -27.36 17.10
#